data_AF-A0A918X6B3-F1
#
_entry.id   AF-A0A918X6B3-F1
#
_cell.length_a   1.000
_cell.length_b   1.000
_cell.length_c   1.000
_cell.angle_alpha   90.00
_cell.angle_beta   90.00
_cell.angle_gamma   90.00
#
_symmetry.space_group_name_H-M   'P 1'
#
loop_
_entity.id
_entity.type
_entity.pdbx_description
1 polymer ?
#
loop_
_entity_poly.entity_id
_entity_poly.type
_entity_poly.pdbx_seq_one_letter_code
_entity_poly.pdbx_strand_id
1 'polypeptide(L)'
;MSNPPEQPYDPSQYYGQQPQQPYYSGGYGAQGYQQGPTAGPGGMAPHQSASGTRPGFFGSLFDFSFKSFVTSRVIPVVWILWLVAIGFGTLTGVIGSFLAMGDEAGFLGFFMLILTLISGAMGVLFSRIVMEVLIVLFRISEDLTAIRSRGGM
;
A
#
# COMPACT_ATOMS: atom_id res chain seq x y z
N MET A 1 11.20 67.13 33.32
CA MET A 1 10.91 66.46 32.03
C MET A 1 11.99 65.40 31.84
N SER A 2 11.70 64.14 32.17
CA SER A 2 12.61 63.01 31.97
C SER A 2 12.03 62.11 30.88
N ASN A 3 12.71 62.10 29.73
CA ASN A 3 12.39 61.27 28.58
C ASN A 3 12.57 59.78 28.96
N PRO A 4 11.65 58.85 28.60
CA PRO A 4 11.89 57.43 28.81
C PRO A 4 13.04 56.93 27.91
N PRO A 5 13.78 55.88 28.32
CA PRO A 5 14.85 55.32 27.51
C PRO A 5 14.28 54.63 26.27
N GLU A 6 14.72 55.04 25.08
CA GLU A 6 14.43 54.35 23.83
C GLU A 6 15.12 52.98 23.85
N GLN A 7 14.32 51.91 23.81
CA GLN A 7 14.86 50.56 23.67
C GLN A 7 15.35 50.34 22.23
N PRO A 8 16.52 49.69 22.03
CA PRO A 8 17.00 49.37 20.69
C PRO A 8 16.00 48.48 19.96
N TYR A 9 15.55 48.92 18.79
CA TYR A 9 14.74 48.13 17.88
C TYR A 9 15.56 46.94 17.36
N ASP A 10 15.16 45.72 17.71
CA ASP A 10 15.77 44.47 17.25
C ASP A 10 15.00 43.94 16.01
N PRO A 11 15.59 43.98 14.79
CA PRO A 11 14.92 43.56 13.56
C PRO A 11 14.78 42.04 13.43
N SER A 12 15.34 41.24 14.34
CA SER A 12 15.39 39.77 14.20
C SER A 12 14.06 39.06 14.45
N GLN A 13 13.03 39.75 14.95
CA GLN A 13 11.72 39.13 15.19
C GLN A 13 10.88 38.89 13.92
N TYR A 14 11.33 39.34 12.74
CA TYR A 14 10.51 39.25 11.52
C TYR A 14 10.71 37.98 10.69
N TYR A 15 11.63 37.09 11.05
CA TYR A 15 11.86 35.83 10.36
C TYR A 15 11.59 34.65 11.28
N GLY A 16 10.37 34.11 11.28
CA GLY A 16 10.14 32.88 12.02
C GLY A 16 8.72 32.34 12.09
N GLN A 17 7.97 32.27 11.00
CA GLN A 17 6.88 31.29 10.89
C GLN A 17 6.78 30.77 9.44
N GLN A 18 7.51 29.69 9.13
CA GLN A 18 7.19 28.84 8.00
C GLN A 18 6.09 27.84 8.43
N PRO A 19 5.01 27.67 7.67
CA PRO A 19 4.04 26.62 7.94
C PRO A 19 4.67 25.25 7.72
N GLN A 20 4.70 24.42 8.77
CA GLN A 20 5.17 23.03 8.70
C GLN A 20 4.23 22.23 7.80
N GLN A 21 4.76 21.67 6.71
CA GLN A 21 4.03 20.71 5.87
C GLN A 21 3.95 19.35 6.57
N PRO A 22 2.83 18.60 6.45
CA PRO A 22 2.72 17.26 7.03
C PRO A 22 3.60 16.29 6.24
N TYR A 23 4.69 15.84 6.85
CA TYR A 23 5.53 14.77 6.31
C TYR A 23 4.83 13.43 6.55
N TYR A 24 4.45 12.75 5.47
CA TYR A 24 3.95 11.38 5.52
C TYR A 24 5.14 10.43 5.73
N SER A 25 5.44 10.06 6.98
CA SER A 25 6.43 9.02 7.28
C SER A 25 5.76 7.65 7.32
N GLY A 26 6.01 6.82 6.30
CA GLY A 26 5.84 5.37 6.41
C GLY A 26 6.93 4.79 7.30
N GLY A 27 6.57 4.38 8.52
CA GLY A 27 7.49 3.84 9.52
C GLY A 27 7.04 2.48 10.03
N TYR A 28 7.75 1.43 9.59
CA TYR A 28 7.65 0.08 10.13
C TYR A 28 8.39 0.01 11.47
N GLY A 29 7.64 -0.32 12.53
CA GLY A 29 8.07 -0.89 13.82
C GLY A 29 9.42 -0.48 14.42
N ALA A 30 9.38 0.44 15.38
CA ALA A 30 10.39 0.55 16.43
C ALA A 30 9.75 0.23 17.79
N GLN A 31 10.17 -0.87 18.40
CA GLN A 31 9.84 -1.22 19.80
C GLN A 31 10.46 -0.18 20.72
N GLY A 32 9.60 0.55 21.44
CA GLY A 32 10.01 1.50 22.47
C GLY A 32 10.47 0.78 23.74
N TYR A 33 11.72 1.05 24.14
CA TYR A 33 12.15 0.90 25.52
C TYR A 33 11.67 2.12 26.30
N GLN A 34 10.61 1.95 27.09
CA GLN A 34 10.15 2.98 28.02
C GLN A 34 10.63 2.59 29.43
N GLN A 35 11.78 3.13 29.84
CA GLN A 35 12.20 3.12 31.24
C GLN A 35 11.43 4.22 31.99
N GLY A 36 10.57 3.82 32.92
CA GLY A 36 9.93 4.71 33.89
C GLY A 36 10.39 4.34 35.32
N PRO A 37 10.43 5.30 36.26
CA PRO A 37 11.05 5.10 37.57
C PRO A 37 10.18 4.23 38.49
N THR A 38 10.87 3.42 39.28
CA THR A 38 10.39 2.41 40.24
C THR A 38 9.26 2.88 41.16
N ALA A 39 8.14 2.16 41.10
CA ALA A 39 7.03 2.22 42.05
C ALA A 39 7.26 1.26 43.24
N GLY A 40 6.66 1.62 44.39
CA GLY A 40 6.70 0.88 45.65
C GLY A 40 6.03 -0.50 45.63
N PRO A 41 6.12 -1.24 46.75
CA PRO A 41 5.80 -2.65 46.79
C PRO A 41 4.30 -2.88 46.98
N GLY A 42 3.66 -3.52 46.01
CA GLY A 42 2.37 -4.19 46.23
C GLY A 42 1.40 -4.08 45.06
N GLY A 43 1.21 -5.20 44.36
CA GLY A 43 0.10 -5.38 43.42
C GLY A 43 0.54 -5.91 42.07
N MET A 44 0.78 -7.23 41.97
CA MET A 44 0.79 -7.91 40.67
C MET A 44 -0.65 -7.95 40.16
N ALA A 45 -1.02 -6.98 39.32
CA ALA A 45 -2.17 -7.12 38.46
C ALA A 45 -1.83 -8.17 37.39
N PRO A 46 -2.68 -9.17 37.12
CA PRO A 46 -2.46 -10.08 36.01
C PRO A 46 -2.57 -9.26 34.73
N HIS A 47 -1.44 -9.06 34.05
CA HIS A 47 -1.40 -8.67 32.65
C HIS A 47 -2.10 -9.78 31.87
N GLN A 48 -3.42 -9.66 31.70
CA GLN A 48 -4.14 -10.36 30.65
C GLN A 48 -3.68 -9.75 29.34
N SER A 49 -2.53 -10.21 28.88
CA SER A 49 -2.14 -10.17 27.48
C SER A 49 -3.17 -11.02 26.75
N ALA A 50 -4.32 -10.40 26.43
CA ALA A 50 -5.20 -10.90 25.39
C ALA A 50 -4.41 -10.77 24.09
N SER A 51 -3.49 -11.71 23.86
CA SER A 51 -2.94 -12.03 22.56
C SER A 51 -4.07 -12.63 21.75
N GLY A 52 -5.05 -11.80 21.39
CA GLY A 52 -5.90 -12.07 20.25
C GLY A 52 -4.95 -12.16 19.08
N THR A 53 -4.60 -13.40 18.71
CA THR A 53 -3.83 -13.71 17.51
C THR A 53 -4.64 -13.17 16.34
N ARG A 54 -4.41 -11.91 15.98
CA ARG A 54 -4.95 -11.34 14.76
C ARG A 54 -4.46 -12.26 13.65
N PRO A 55 -5.37 -12.83 12.82
CA PRO A 55 -4.95 -13.74 11.77
C PRO A 55 -3.90 -13.02 10.91
N GLY A 56 -2.77 -13.70 10.71
CA GLY A 56 -1.68 -13.16 9.89
C GLY A 56 -2.19 -12.88 8.48
N PHE A 57 -1.54 -11.95 7.78
CA PHE A 57 -1.87 -11.54 6.41
C PHE A 57 -2.16 -12.73 5.48
N PHE A 58 -1.32 -13.77 5.53
CA PHE A 58 -1.49 -15.00 4.75
C PHE A 58 -2.71 -15.83 5.15
N GLY A 59 -3.04 -15.89 6.44
CA GLY A 59 -4.25 -16.57 6.92
C GLY A 59 -5.54 -15.88 6.45
N SER A 60 -5.52 -14.53 6.40
CA SER A 60 -6.64 -13.76 5.86
C SER A 60 -6.77 -13.81 4.33
N LEU A 61 -5.69 -14.12 3.59
CA LEU A 61 -5.73 -14.28 2.13
C LEU A 61 -6.41 -15.58 1.70
N PHE A 62 -6.36 -16.62 2.54
CA PHE A 62 -7.03 -17.91 2.31
C PHE A 62 -8.31 -18.08 3.14
N ASP A 63 -8.85 -16.99 3.70
CA ASP A 63 -10.13 -17.01 4.40
C ASP A 63 -11.28 -16.96 3.36
N PHE A 64 -11.73 -18.15 2.94
CA PHE A 64 -12.86 -18.33 2.03
C PHE A 64 -14.22 -17.95 2.65
N SER A 65 -14.27 -17.47 3.91
CA SER A 65 -15.52 -17.08 4.57
C SER A 65 -15.94 -15.63 4.33
N PHE A 66 -15.11 -14.80 3.66
CA PHE A 66 -15.39 -13.40 3.28
C PHE A 66 -15.91 -12.50 4.42
N LYS A 67 -15.69 -12.85 5.69
CA LYS A 67 -16.25 -12.13 6.85
C LYS A 67 -15.53 -10.83 7.20
N SER A 68 -14.38 -10.57 6.59
CA SER A 68 -13.55 -9.38 6.80
C SER A 68 -13.38 -8.65 5.48
N PHE A 69 -13.47 -7.32 5.47
CA PHE A 69 -13.11 -6.46 4.35
C PHE A 69 -11.58 -6.52 4.11
N VAL A 70 -11.07 -7.70 3.75
CA VAL A 70 -9.64 -7.93 3.47
C VAL A 70 -9.27 -7.32 2.11
N THR A 71 -10.25 -6.93 1.29
CA THR A 71 -10.04 -6.69 -0.13
C THR A 71 -9.00 -5.61 -0.42
N SER A 72 -8.98 -4.49 0.31
CA SER A 72 -7.96 -3.45 0.15
C SER A 72 -6.53 -3.93 0.42
N ARG A 73 -6.35 -4.95 1.27
CA ARG A 73 -5.04 -5.58 1.54
C ARG A 73 -4.67 -6.63 0.50
N VAL A 74 -5.65 -7.22 -0.19
CA VAL A 74 -5.43 -8.29 -1.18
C VAL A 74 -5.04 -7.71 -2.55
N ILE A 75 -5.51 -6.52 -2.90
CA ILE A 75 -5.27 -5.93 -4.24
C ILE A 75 -3.79 -5.88 -4.64
N PRO A 76 -2.84 -5.44 -3.78
CA PRO A 76 -1.42 -5.43 -4.15
C PRO A 76 -0.88 -6.82 -4.47
N VAL A 77 -1.34 -7.86 -3.76
CA VAL A 77 -0.95 -9.25 -4.01
C VAL A 77 -1.50 -9.71 -5.35
N VAL A 78 -2.77 -9.44 -5.63
CA VAL A 78 -3.42 -9.79 -6.90
C VAL A 78 -2.74 -9.08 -8.07
N TRP A 79 -2.30 -7.83 -7.91
CA TRP A 79 -1.54 -7.13 -8.93
C TRP A 79 -0.19 -7.82 -9.24
N ILE A 80 0.56 -8.23 -8.21
CA ILE A 80 1.81 -8.99 -8.39
C ILE A 80 1.53 -10.31 -9.12
N LEU A 81 0.47 -11.03 -8.72
CA LEU A 81 0.08 -12.28 -9.38
C LEU A 81 -0.26 -12.07 -10.85
N TRP A 82 -0.98 -11.00 -11.19
CA TRP A 82 -1.26 -10.63 -12.58
C TRP A 82 0.00 -10.32 -13.36
N LEU A 83 0.92 -9.54 -12.80
CA LEU A 83 2.20 -9.26 -13.46
C LEU A 83 3.02 -10.53 -13.71
N VAL A 84 3.08 -11.42 -12.73
CA VAL A 84 3.78 -12.70 -12.87
C VAL A 84 3.10 -13.56 -13.94
N ALA A 85 1.77 -13.64 -13.96
CA ALA A 85 1.03 -14.39 -14.97
C ALA A 85 1.25 -13.83 -16.39
N ILE A 86 1.20 -12.50 -16.56
CA ILE A 86 1.46 -11.84 -17.85
C ILE A 86 2.91 -12.06 -18.27
N GLY A 87 3.87 -11.91 -17.35
CA GLY A 87 5.29 -12.14 -17.62
C GLY A 87 5.57 -13.57 -18.05
N PHE A 88 4.98 -14.56 -17.35
CA PHE A 88 5.11 -15.97 -17.68
C PHE A 88 4.42 -16.30 -19.01
N GLY A 89 3.22 -15.79 -19.23
CA GLY A 89 2.49 -15.94 -20.49
C GLY A 89 3.28 -15.36 -21.68
N THR A 90 3.81 -14.16 -21.53
CA THR A 90 4.65 -13.51 -22.55
C THR A 90 5.91 -14.33 -22.82
N LEU A 91 6.58 -14.83 -21.78
CA LEU A 91 7.77 -15.66 -21.92
C LEU A 91 7.47 -16.96 -22.69
N THR A 92 6.39 -17.66 -22.31
CA THR A 92 5.97 -18.89 -23.01
C THR A 92 5.56 -18.61 -24.46
N GLY A 93 4.89 -17.49 -24.72
CA GLY A 93 4.51 -17.08 -26.08
C GLY A 93 5.72 -16.73 -26.94
N VAL A 94 6.75 -16.09 -26.37
CA VAL A 94 8.00 -15.80 -27.09
C VAL A 94 8.70 -17.11 -27.48
N ILE A 95 8.83 -18.05 -26.54
CA ILE A 95 9.41 -19.38 -26.83
C ILE A 95 8.60 -20.09 -27.92
N GLY A 96 7.27 -20.12 -27.79
CA GLY A 96 6.38 -20.73 -28.78
C GLY A 96 6.49 -20.08 -30.16
N SER A 97 6.70 -18.76 -30.22
CA SER A 97 6.89 -18.02 -31.47
C SER A 97 8.18 -18.41 -32.17
N PHE A 98 9.27 -18.60 -31.42
CA PHE A 98 10.54 -19.08 -31.98
C PHE A 98 10.46 -20.53 -32.46
N LEU A 99 9.76 -21.41 -31.73
CA LEU A 99 9.53 -22.78 -32.18
C LEU A 99 8.73 -22.81 -33.48
N ALA A 100 7.67 -22.01 -33.59
CA ALA A 100 6.86 -21.90 -34.80
C ALA A 100 7.65 -21.38 -36.02
N MET A 101 8.71 -20.58 -35.81
CA MET A 101 9.58 -20.18 -36.93
C MET A 101 10.40 -21.34 -37.48
N GLY A 102 10.74 -22.34 -36.65
CA GLY A 102 11.58 -23.48 -37.04
C GLY A 102 10.88 -24.53 -37.92
N ASP A 103 9.56 -24.67 -37.78
CA ASP A 103 8.73 -25.69 -38.48
C ASP A 103 8.26 -25.22 -39.88
N GLU A 104 9.14 -24.58 -40.67
CA GLU A 104 8.86 -24.01 -42.00
C GLU A 104 7.82 -22.86 -42.06
N ALA A 105 7.19 -22.51 -40.93
CA ALA A 105 6.23 -21.41 -40.80
C ALA A 105 6.89 -20.09 -40.31
N GLY A 106 8.06 -19.74 -40.86
CA GLY A 106 8.88 -18.59 -40.44
C GLY A 106 8.12 -17.26 -40.33
N PHE A 107 7.28 -16.95 -41.33
CA PHE A 107 6.47 -15.73 -41.32
C PHE A 107 5.41 -15.72 -40.21
N LEU A 108 4.76 -16.86 -39.97
CA LEU A 108 3.76 -17.01 -38.92
C LEU A 108 4.39 -16.85 -37.53
N GLY A 109 5.54 -17.48 -37.29
CA GLY A 109 6.29 -17.34 -36.04
C GLY A 109 6.74 -15.90 -35.77
N PHE A 110 7.17 -15.17 -36.81
CA PHE A 110 7.51 -13.74 -36.70
C PHE A 110 6.31 -12.88 -36.30
N PHE A 111 5.18 -13.10 -36.96
CA PHE A 111 3.95 -12.38 -36.64
C PHE A 111 3.47 -12.68 -35.21
N MET A 112 3.53 -13.95 -34.78
CA MET A 112 3.19 -14.36 -33.42
C MET A 112 4.12 -13.75 -32.37
N LEU A 113 5.41 -13.59 -32.66
CA LEU A 113 6.35 -12.94 -31.75
C LEU A 113 5.95 -11.48 -31.49
N ILE A 114 5.66 -10.73 -32.56
CA ILE A 114 5.21 -9.34 -32.45
C ILE A 114 3.90 -9.26 -31.66
N LEU A 115 2.93 -10.10 -31.99
CA LEU A 115 1.66 -10.14 -31.27
C LEU A 115 1.83 -10.52 -29.79
N THR A 116 2.74 -11.42 -29.47
CA THR A 116 3.02 -11.80 -28.08
C THR A 116 3.58 -10.63 -27.29
N LEU A 117 4.53 -9.89 -27.85
CA LEU A 117 5.10 -8.71 -27.17
C LEU A 117 4.06 -7.60 -26.99
N ILE A 118 3.28 -7.31 -28.04
CA ILE A 118 2.21 -6.32 -27.98
C ILE A 118 1.15 -6.74 -26.97
N SER A 119 0.69 -7.99 -27.00
CA SER A 119 -0.31 -8.50 -26.06
C SER A 119 0.20 -8.54 -24.62
N GLY A 120 1.49 -8.82 -24.39
CA GLY A 120 2.11 -8.71 -23.07
C GLY A 120 2.08 -7.28 -22.54
N ALA A 121 2.52 -6.30 -23.35
CA ALA A 121 2.48 -4.89 -22.98
C ALA A 121 1.05 -4.38 -22.76
N MET A 122 0.13 -4.72 -23.66
CA MET A 122 -1.29 -4.41 -23.53
C MET A 122 -1.90 -5.08 -22.30
N GLY A 123 -1.51 -6.31 -21.98
CA GLY A 123 -1.94 -7.03 -20.78
C GLY A 123 -1.55 -6.31 -19.50
N VAL A 124 -0.32 -5.78 -19.42
CA VAL A 124 0.11 -4.94 -18.28
C VAL A 124 -0.75 -3.68 -18.18
N LEU A 125 -0.96 -2.96 -19.30
CA LEU A 125 -1.77 -1.74 -19.31
C LEU A 125 -3.22 -2.01 -18.93
N PHE A 126 -3.85 -3.04 -19.50
CA PHE A 126 -5.21 -3.44 -19.17
C PHE A 126 -5.32 -3.86 -17.71
N SER A 127 -4.37 -4.65 -17.20
CA SER A 127 -4.35 -5.02 -15.79
C SER A 127 -4.31 -3.79 -14.89
N ARG A 128 -3.61 -2.72 -15.31
CA ARG A 128 -3.55 -1.47 -14.54
C ARG A 128 -4.91 -0.80 -14.44
N ILE A 129 -5.61 -0.68 -15.57
CA ILE A 129 -6.97 -0.10 -15.62
C ILE A 129 -7.92 -0.90 -14.72
N VAL A 130 -7.87 -2.23 -14.79
CA VAL A 130 -8.71 -3.10 -13.94
C VAL A 130 -8.38 -2.89 -12.47
N MET A 131 -7.09 -2.86 -12.09
CA MET A 131 -6.71 -2.63 -10.69
C MET A 131 -7.13 -1.25 -10.20
N GLU A 132 -7.04 -0.21 -11.03
CA GLU A 132 -7.48 1.13 -10.66
C GLU A 132 -8.99 1.16 -10.36
N VAL A 133 -9.80 0.54 -11.20
CA VAL A 133 -11.25 0.43 -10.97
C VAL A 133 -11.53 -0.36 -9.69
N LEU A 134 -10.84 -1.49 -9.47
CA LEU A 134 -11.02 -2.29 -8.25
C LEU A 134 -10.66 -1.47 -7.00
N ILE A 135 -9.50 -0.81 -6.96
CA ILE A 135 -9.07 0.02 -5.83
C ILE A 135 -10.09 1.13 -5.53
N VAL A 136 -10.58 1.82 -6.57
CA VAL A 136 -11.56 2.88 -6.41
C VAL A 136 -12.88 2.35 -5.82
N LEU A 137 -13.38 1.22 -6.32
CA LEU A 137 -14.60 0.60 -5.80
C LEU A 137 -14.45 0.21 -4.32
N PHE A 138 -13.31 -0.37 -3.93
CA PHE A 138 -13.06 -0.73 -2.54
C PHE A 138 -12.92 0.49 -1.64
N ARG A 139 -12.24 1.54 -2.11
CA ARG A 139 -12.11 2.80 -1.36
C ARG A 139 -13.47 3.43 -1.06
N ILE A 140 -14.38 3.42 -2.03
CA ILE A 140 -15.76 3.90 -1.83
C ILE A 140 -16.48 3.06 -0.77
N SER A 141 -16.30 1.73 -0.77
CA SER A 141 -16.92 0.85 0.24
C SER A 141 -16.42 1.12 1.67
N GLU A 142 -15.15 1.48 1.82
CA GLU A 142 -14.56 1.88 3.10
C GLU A 142 -15.11 3.23 3.55
N ASP A 143 -15.17 4.21 2.65
CA ASP A 143 -15.69 5.55 2.93
C ASP A 143 -17.18 5.50 3.35
N LEU A 144 -18.00 4.67 2.70
CA LEU A 144 -19.40 4.44 3.07
C LEU A 144 -19.54 3.81 4.47
N THR A 145 -18.66 2.87 4.81
CA THR A 145 -18.64 2.24 6.13
C THR A 145 -18.29 3.26 7.22
N ALA A 146 -17.34 4.17 6.95
CA ALA A 146 -16.97 5.24 7.86
C ALA A 146 -18.12 6.22 8.11
N ILE A 147 -18.89 6.60 7.07
CA ILE A 147 -20.07 7.48 7.23
C ILE A 147 -21.15 6.80 8.09
N ARG A 148 -21.45 5.52 7.84
CA ARG A 148 -22.43 4.76 8.64
C ARG A 148 -22.06 4.70 10.12
N SER A 149 -20.77 4.56 10.44
CA SER A 149 -20.31 4.53 11.83
C SER A 149 -20.48 5.86 12.56
N ARG A 150 -20.54 6.98 11.84
CA ARG A 150 -20.71 8.33 12.41
C ARG A 150 -22.16 8.78 12.51
N GLY A 151 -23.05 8.29 11.65
CA GLY A 151 -24.49 8.62 11.68
C GLY A 151 -25.34 7.73 12.59
N GLY A 152 -24.72 6.79 13.32
CA GLY A 152 -25.38 5.87 14.26
C GLY A 152 -25.26 6.27 15.74
N MET A 153 -24.87 7.51 16.04
CA MET A 153 -25.07 8.17 17.34
C MET A 153 -26.24 9.15 17.22
#